data_AF-A0A7Y5KBF0-F1
#
_entry.id   AF-A0A7Y5KBF0-F1
#
_cell.length_a   1.000
_cell.length_b   1.000
_cell.length_c   1.000
_cell.angle_alpha   90.00
_cell.angle_beta   90.00
_cell.angle_gamma   90.00
#
_symmetry.space_group_name_H-M   'P 1'
#
loop_
_entity.id
_entity.type
_entity.pdbx_description
1 polymer ?
#
loop_
_entity_poly.entity_id
_entity_poly.type
_entity_poly.pdbx_seq_one_letter_code
_entity_poly.pdbx_strand_id
1 'polypeptide(L)'
;MEPNLDTTNPLRDEIIKVLQTCYDPEIPVNIYELGLVYNVELDEAKQAHIRMTLTSPACPVAGILPGEVEMKVKAVPGVSDAKVELVWEPQWHPSMMSEAAKFELGFF
;
A
#
# COMPACT_ATOMS: atom_id res chain seq x y z
N MET A 1 -25.49 1.23 -7.38
CA MET A 1 -24.28 1.16 -8.23
C MET A 1 -23.16 0.81 -7.27
N GLU A 2 -22.98 -0.48 -7.06
CA GLU A 2 -22.03 -1.03 -6.10
C GLU A 2 -20.66 -1.09 -6.78
N PRO A 3 -19.57 -0.59 -6.17
CA PRO A 3 -18.25 -0.74 -6.76
C PRO A 3 -17.83 -2.20 -6.63
N ASN A 4 -17.67 -2.87 -7.78
CA ASN A 4 -17.08 -4.20 -7.88
C ASN A 4 -15.66 -4.18 -7.32
N LEU A 5 -15.49 -4.55 -6.05
CA LEU A 5 -14.25 -5.11 -5.57
C LEU A 5 -14.24 -6.57 -5.99
N ASP A 6 -13.44 -6.89 -7.00
CA ASP A 6 -13.04 -8.25 -7.35
C ASP A 6 -12.61 -9.02 -6.09
N THR A 7 -13.54 -9.81 -5.56
CA THR A 7 -13.52 -10.52 -4.27
C THR A 7 -12.92 -11.92 -4.40
N THR A 8 -12.07 -12.17 -5.40
CA THR A 8 -11.79 -13.54 -5.86
C THR A 8 -10.35 -14.02 -5.66
N ASN A 9 -9.55 -13.36 -4.80
CA ASN A 9 -8.27 -13.94 -4.40
C ASN A 9 -7.98 -13.74 -2.89
N PRO A 10 -8.17 -14.78 -2.05
CA PRO A 10 -7.89 -14.69 -0.62
C PRO A 10 -6.43 -14.31 -0.33
N LEU A 11 -5.51 -14.58 -1.25
CA LEU A 11 -4.11 -14.16 -1.10
C LEU A 11 -3.96 -12.64 -1.22
N ARG A 12 -4.76 -11.99 -2.08
CA ARG A 12 -4.76 -10.53 -2.23
C ARG A 12 -5.21 -9.84 -0.95
N ASP A 13 -6.23 -10.38 -0.29
CA ASP A 13 -6.72 -9.83 0.98
C ASP A 13 -5.65 -9.93 2.08
N GLU A 14 -4.92 -11.04 2.14
CA GLU A 14 -3.79 -11.19 3.07
C GLU A 14 -2.68 -10.17 2.78
N ILE A 15 -2.36 -9.92 1.52
CA ILE A 15 -1.40 -8.87 1.11
C ILE A 15 -1.89 -7.50 1.58
N ILE A 16 -3.16 -7.16 1.37
CA ILE A 16 -3.75 -5.88 1.79
C ILE A 16 -3.68 -5.72 3.32
N LYS A 17 -4.01 -6.76 4.09
CA LYS A 17 -3.88 -6.74 5.55
C LYS A 17 -2.45 -6.46 5.99
N VAL A 18 -1.48 -7.08 5.33
CA VAL A 18 -0.06 -6.83 5.59
C VAL A 18 0.32 -5.38 5.27
N LEU A 19 -0.16 -4.82 4.15
CA LEU A 19 0.05 -3.41 3.81
C LEU A 19 -0.56 -2.46 4.85
N GLN A 20 -1.70 -2.81 5.45
CA GLN A 20 -2.29 -2.06 6.56
C GLN A 20 -1.46 -2.11 7.85
N THR A 21 -0.53 -3.06 7.99
CA THR A 21 0.45 -3.08 9.11
C THR A 21 1.68 -2.21 8.88
N CYS A 22 1.81 -1.64 7.68
CA CYS A 22 2.88 -0.70 7.34
C CYS A 22 2.39 0.72 7.60
N TYR A 23 3.04 1.41 8.53
CA TYR A 23 2.72 2.77 8.93
C TYR A 23 3.76 3.74 8.41
N ASP A 24 3.32 4.92 8.03
CA ASP A 24 4.24 6.01 7.72
C ASP A 24 4.82 6.55 9.06
N PRO A 25 6.14 6.75 9.18
CA PRO A 25 6.72 7.26 10.42
C PRO A 25 6.53 8.78 10.61
N GLU A 26 6.16 9.52 9.57
CA GLU A 26 5.80 10.94 9.65
C GLU A 26 4.31 11.11 9.99
N ILE A 27 3.45 10.19 9.54
CA ILE A 27 2.00 10.23 9.76
C ILE A 27 1.54 8.92 10.41
N PRO A 28 0.89 8.91 11.59
CA PRO A 28 0.53 7.69 12.33
C PRO A 28 -0.63 6.89 11.71
N VAL A 29 -0.70 6.84 10.38
CA VAL A 29 -1.71 6.17 9.58
C VAL A 29 -1.00 5.18 8.65
N ASN A 30 -1.67 4.08 8.33
CA ASN A 30 -1.09 3.08 7.45
C ASN A 30 -1.04 3.54 5.98
N ILE A 31 -0.08 3.01 5.22
CA ILE A 31 0.17 3.41 3.84
C ILE A 31 -1.01 3.12 2.89
N TYR A 32 -1.85 2.15 3.25
CA TYR A 32 -3.02 1.77 2.47
C TYR A 32 -4.14 2.80 2.64
N GLU A 33 -4.47 3.16 3.87
CA GLU A 33 -5.48 4.17 4.22
C GLU A 33 -5.03 5.59 3.84
N LEU A 34 -3.72 5.87 3.88
CA LEU A 34 -3.16 7.11 3.33
C LEU A 34 -3.36 7.23 1.81
N GLY A 35 -3.68 6.13 1.12
CA GLY A 35 -3.79 6.13 -0.34
C GLY A 35 -2.44 6.22 -1.04
N LEU A 36 -1.37 5.74 -0.39
CA LEU A 36 -0.04 5.64 -1.02
C LEU A 36 0.06 4.42 -1.94
N VAL A 37 -0.77 3.40 -1.70
CA VAL A 37 -0.84 2.20 -2.53
C VAL A 37 -1.80 2.45 -3.69
N TYR A 38 -1.29 2.45 -4.93
CA TYR A 38 -2.08 2.70 -6.13
C TYR A 38 -2.58 1.43 -6.79
N ASN A 39 -1.75 0.38 -6.79
CA ASN A 39 -2.16 -0.90 -7.35
C ASN A 39 -1.50 -2.06 -6.61
N VAL A 40 -2.23 -3.17 -6.51
CA VAL A 40 -1.74 -4.45 -6.01
C VAL A 40 -2.21 -5.52 -6.97
N GLU A 41 -1.28 -6.02 -7.76
CA GLU A 41 -1.48 -7.09 -8.74
C GLU A 41 -0.79 -8.35 -8.26
N LEU A 42 -1.41 -9.49 -8.53
CA LEU A 42 -0.85 -10.80 -8.22
C LEU A 42 -0.92 -11.61 -9.50
N ASP A 43 0.23 -12.09 -9.97
CA ASP A 43 0.32 -12.88 -11.19
C ASP A 43 -0.03 -14.36 -10.94
N GLU A 44 -0.05 -15.15 -12.01
CA GLU A 44 -0.30 -16.61 -11.94
C GLU A 44 0.81 -17.37 -11.19
N ALA A 45 2.01 -16.79 -11.11
CA ALA A 45 3.14 -17.32 -10.36
C ALA A 45 3.12 -16.94 -8.86
N LYS A 46 2.08 -16.23 -8.41
CA LYS A 46 1.91 -15.69 -7.06
C LYS A 46 3.00 -14.68 -6.66
N GLN A 47 3.56 -13.98 -7.62
CA GLN A 47 4.38 -12.79 -7.44
C GLN A 47 3.47 -11.57 -7.26
N ALA A 48 3.63 -10.88 -6.15
CA ALA A 48 2.90 -9.67 -5.83
C ALA A 48 3.62 -8.44 -6.41
N HIS A 49 2.94 -7.71 -7.27
CA HIS A 49 3.39 -6.44 -7.84
C HIS A 49 2.62 -5.31 -7.17
N ILE A 50 3.32 -4.54 -6.34
CA ILE A 50 2.73 -3.40 -5.63
C ILE A 50 3.25 -2.12 -6.26
N ARG A 51 2.35 -1.27 -6.75
CA ARG A 51 2.67 0.08 -7.21
C ARG A 51 2.27 1.06 -6.12
N MET A 52 3.23 1.81 -5.60
CA MET A 52 2.98 2.78 -4.55
C MET A 52 3.73 4.08 -4.79
N THR A 53 3.28 5.13 -4.12
CA THR A 53 3.94 6.43 -4.11
C THR A 53 4.34 6.80 -2.69
N LEU A 54 4.98 7.95 -2.54
CA LEU A 54 5.37 8.50 -1.25
C LEU A 54 4.89 9.94 -1.13
N THR A 55 4.67 10.36 0.11
CA THR A 55 4.30 11.74 0.45
C THR A 55 5.39 12.74 0.06
N SER A 56 6.67 12.32 0.05
CA SER A 56 7.79 13.17 -0.37
C SER A 56 8.98 12.36 -0.92
N PRO A 57 9.58 12.77 -2.07
CA PRO A 57 10.77 12.14 -2.63
C PRO A 57 12.04 12.33 -1.81
N ALA A 58 12.03 13.26 -0.85
CA ALA A 58 13.17 13.60 -0.02
C ALA A 58 13.16 12.93 1.36
N CYS A 59 12.12 12.14 1.69
CA CYS A 59 12.04 11.53 3.01
C CYS A 59 13.08 10.39 3.12
N PRO A 60 13.97 10.34 4.13
CA PRO A 60 14.96 9.25 4.29
C PRO A 60 14.32 7.87 4.43
N VAL A 61 13.05 7.84 4.82
CA VAL A 61 12.21 6.64 4.97
C VAL A 61 11.77 6.07 3.62
N ALA A 62 11.76 6.89 2.57
CA ALA A 62 11.44 6.50 1.19
C ALA A 62 12.26 5.31 0.69
N GLY A 63 13.51 5.17 1.18
CA GLY A 63 14.38 4.06 0.82
C GLY A 63 14.14 2.77 1.61
N ILE A 64 13.47 2.86 2.77
CA ILE A 64 13.29 1.73 3.69
C ILE A 64 11.90 1.11 3.52
N LEU A 65 10.88 1.96 3.37
CA LEU A 65 9.49 1.55 3.36
C LEU A 65 9.14 0.58 2.21
N PRO A 66 9.57 0.79 0.95
CA PRO A 66 9.36 -0.19 -0.13
C PRO A 66 9.98 -1.54 0.18
N GLY A 67 11.21 -1.57 0.70
CA GLY A 67 11.90 -2.82 1.06
C GLY A 67 11.24 -3.54 2.22
N GLU A 68 10.72 -2.80 3.21
CA GLU A 68 9.94 -3.38 4.30
C GLU A 68 8.61 -3.98 3.79
N VAL A 69 7.92 -3.25 2.90
CA VAL A 69 6.69 -3.72 2.26
C VAL A 69 6.96 -4.99 1.44
N GLU A 70 8.00 -5.02 0.61
CA GLU A 70 8.40 -6.21 -0.15
C GLU A 70 8.64 -7.40 0.79
N MET A 71 9.44 -7.22 1.84
CA MET A 71 9.73 -8.29 2.79
C MET A 71 8.48 -8.80 3.51
N LYS A 72 7.61 -7.89 3.96
CA LYS A 72 6.37 -8.25 4.66
C LYS A 72 5.39 -8.97 3.74
N VAL A 73 5.21 -8.49 2.52
CA VAL A 73 4.34 -9.13 1.52
C VAL A 73 4.88 -10.48 1.11
N LYS A 74 6.20 -10.60 0.94
CA LYS A 74 6.87 -11.88 0.66
C LYS A 74 6.74 -12.90 1.80
N ALA A 75 6.56 -12.44 3.03
CA ALA A 75 6.31 -13.31 4.17
C ALA A 75 4.88 -13.88 4.22
N VAL A 76 3.97 -13.39 3.38
CA VAL A 76 2.59 -13.90 3.30
C VAL A 76 2.60 -15.34 2.77
N PRO A 77 2.01 -16.31 3.49
CA PRO A 77 1.93 -17.69 3.03
C PRO A 77 1.19 -17.81 1.69
N GLY A 78 1.92 -18.22 0.66
CA GLY A 78 1.39 -18.38 -0.69
C GLY A 78 1.90 -17.33 -1.69
N VAL A 79 2.53 -16.24 -1.22
CA VAL A 79 3.27 -15.33 -2.11
C VAL A 79 4.63 -15.94 -2.43
N SER A 80 4.96 -16.06 -3.71
CA SER A 80 6.26 -16.59 -4.16
C SER A 80 7.34 -15.51 -4.13
N ASP A 81 6.99 -14.29 -4.55
CA ASP A 81 7.87 -13.13 -4.51
C ASP A 81 7.06 -11.83 -4.42
N ALA A 82 7.70 -10.74 -4.00
CA ALA A 82 7.04 -9.44 -3.93
C ALA A 82 7.97 -8.37 -4.50
N LYS A 83 7.40 -7.51 -5.35
CA LYS A 83 8.10 -6.39 -5.97
C LYS A 83 7.29 -5.11 -5.79
N VAL A 84 7.92 -4.12 -5.18
CA VAL A 84 7.36 -2.79 -4.98
C VAL A 84 7.96 -1.83 -5.99
N GLU A 85 7.10 -1.21 -6.78
CA GLU A 85 7.46 -0.16 -7.71
C GLU A 85 7.03 1.19 -7.14
N LEU A 86 8.02 2.04 -6.87
CA LEU A 86 7.81 3.42 -6.48
C LEU A 86 7.51 4.28 -7.72
N VAL A 87 6.30 4.82 -7.76
CA VAL A 87 5.87 5.78 -8.78
C VAL A 87 5.73 7.18 -8.16
N TRP A 88 6.15 8.19 -8.91
CA TRP A 88 6.02 9.59 -8.51
C TRP A 88 4.87 10.31 -9.21
N GLU A 89 4.31 9.67 -10.24
CA GLU A 89 3.19 10.17 -11.02
C GLU A 89 2.04 9.15 -11.01
N PRO A 90 0.80 9.56 -10.67
CA PRO A 90 0.43 10.90 -10.18
C PRO A 90 1.08 11.24 -8.82
N GLN A 91 1.28 12.53 -8.54
CA GLN A 91 1.75 12.96 -7.22
C GLN A 91 0.68 12.67 -6.16
N TRP A 92 1.10 12.18 -5.00
CA TRP A 92 0.19 11.98 -3.88
C TRP A 92 -0.40 13.31 -3.40
N HIS A 93 -1.69 13.30 -3.05
CA HIS A 93 -2.36 14.45 -2.46
C HIS A 93 -3.20 14.01 -1.26
N PRO A 94 -3.28 14.79 -0.17
CA PRO A 94 -4.08 14.47 1.02
C PRO A 94 -5.57 14.14 0.73
N SER A 95 -6.11 14.62 -0.40
CA SER A 95 -7.47 14.26 -0.83
C SER A 95 -7.62 12.77 -1.16
N MET A 96 -6.53 12.07 -1.50
CA MET A 96 -6.48 10.64 -1.80
C MET A 96 -6.59 9.75 -0.55
N MET A 97 -6.44 10.34 0.64
CA MET A 97 -6.63 9.62 1.91
C MET A 97 -8.06 9.10 2.03
N SER A 98 -8.20 7.91 2.60
CA SER A 98 -9.49 7.32 2.93
C SER A 98 -10.26 8.19 3.94
N GLU A 99 -11.57 7.99 4.05
CA GLU A 99 -12.38 8.68 5.07
C GLU A 99 -11.89 8.35 6.49
N ALA A 100 -11.40 7.13 6.73
CA ALA A 100 -10.81 6.72 8.00
C ALA A 100 -9.51 7.49 8.31
N ALA A 101 -8.61 7.63 7.33
CA ALA A 101 -7.38 8.40 7.48
C ALA A 101 -7.65 9.90 7.73
N LYS A 102 -8.62 10.48 7.02
CA LYS A 102 -9.06 11.87 7.25
C LYS A 102 -9.63 12.05 8.66
N PHE A 103 -10.31 11.02 9.17
CA PHE A 103 -10.86 11.04 10.53
C PHE A 103 -9.76 11.00 11.58
N GLU A 104 -8.78 10.12 11.45
CA GLU A 104 -7.68 10.06 12.41
C GLU A 104 -6.84 11.34 12.46
N LEU A 105 -6.70 12.02 11.32
CA LEU A 105 -5.93 13.27 11.22
C LEU A 105 -6.73 14.53 11.57
N GLY A 106 -8.02 14.41 11.89
CA GLY A 106 -8.81 15.53 12.40
C GLY A 106 -9.26 16.55 11.35
N PHE A 107 -9.44 16.15 10.08
CA PHE A 107 -9.85 17.04 8.98
C PHE A 107 -11.36 17.41 8.99
N PHE A 108 -11.97 17.64 10.15
CA PHE A 108 -13.39 18.02 10.30
C PHE A 108 -13.59 19.49 10.69
#